data_AF-A0A814BGK4-F1
#
_entry.id   AF-A0A814BGK4-F1
#
_cell.length_a   1.000
_cell.length_b   1.000
_cell.length_c   1.000
_cell.angle_alpha   90.00
_cell.angle_beta   90.00
_cell.angle_gamma   90.00
#
_symmetry.space_group_name_H-M   'P 1'
#
loop_
_entity.id
_entity.type
_entity.pdbx_description
1 polymer ?
#
loop_
_entity_poly.entity_id
_entity_poly.type
_entity_poly.pdbx_seq_one_letter_code
_entity_poly.pdbx_strand_id
1 'polypeptide(L)'
;MATQEILDELRPQMCPMGGSFAGVMRMFSYFLPVNLPPNLHHQGFQLWLSEFFNIWQNIYNQDVWRTRLIDIFSSVAWHNIGYIDWEPWMSQIFTRILRGFSLPMGKLQETPQRYPHFVPEVAKWIVAMNYMETAVEACHYLSILRPELIIPCIIEKHFLAIDNITEPHRFTSIITCLTHIARQIVQQTPSYSQGQIYVLPLLISVLPGIDLNDFKKTSVTLELLDIILMQITCIDCSSAVNIRTDLTEIEREVCLSTSKFEDFINEFLNRIFHIIEISSAEISNAVTTDASDNKLDIDIQPKVTSILFNIVQQCSNPIFQKTREKIMNFLSSQCLSPKVRDIASGLVRALVKGNPVETLKYLLPTIYKSIENKFNNSDSTLLTDYKDDIELTWYLVVFAELLRARGDVLLNYKQLIMSVFHQCIQIVNKNSYNAVAKAVVNLLESLSCSYPVDYRLFVINSDETFDNFLPIRLWGQYVDIDKVQPQFHIPSIDEIDFVYEFVDTFLYPELARLNEKRFKNV
;
A
#
# COMPACT_ATOMS: atom_id res chain seq x y z
N MET A 1 -39.74 14.19 -23.67
CA MET A 1 -39.63 15.11 -24.83
C MET A 1 -38.26 14.95 -25.51
N ALA A 2 -37.13 15.21 -24.83
CA ALA A 2 -35.79 15.06 -25.43
C ALA A 2 -35.50 13.70 -26.09
N THR A 3 -35.84 12.56 -25.47
CA THR A 3 -35.63 11.23 -26.08
C THR A 3 -36.34 11.09 -27.42
N GLN A 4 -37.58 11.59 -27.52
CA GLN A 4 -38.37 11.51 -28.74
C GLN A 4 -37.79 12.42 -29.82
N GLU A 5 -37.40 13.65 -29.48
CA GLU A 5 -36.76 14.60 -30.41
C GLU A 5 -35.45 14.04 -30.98
N ILE A 6 -34.61 13.45 -30.14
CA ILE A 6 -33.35 12.81 -30.54
C ILE A 6 -33.62 11.63 -31.48
N LEU A 7 -34.62 10.81 -31.18
CA LEU A 7 -35.02 9.70 -32.05
C LEU A 7 -35.57 10.23 -33.38
N ASP A 8 -36.42 11.25 -33.37
CA ASP A 8 -37.02 11.79 -34.60
C ASP A 8 -35.96 12.40 -35.54
N GLU A 9 -34.90 13.00 -35.00
CA GLU A 9 -33.79 13.59 -35.77
C GLU A 9 -32.81 12.53 -36.31
N LEU A 10 -32.46 11.54 -35.48
CA LEU A 10 -31.37 10.60 -35.78
C LEU A 10 -31.86 9.26 -36.37
N ARG A 11 -33.07 8.80 -36.03
CA ARG A 11 -33.66 7.53 -36.52
C ARG A 11 -33.75 7.46 -38.06
N PRO A 12 -34.11 8.52 -38.80
CA PRO A 12 -34.13 8.48 -40.28
C PRO A 12 -32.75 8.20 -40.91
N GLN A 13 -31.67 8.49 -40.19
CA GLN A 13 -30.29 8.30 -40.65
C GLN A 13 -29.73 6.91 -40.28
N MET A 14 -30.52 6.09 -39.56
CA MET A 14 -30.19 4.71 -39.18
C MET A 14 -30.38 3.74 -40.35
N CYS A 15 -29.68 3.94 -41.47
CA CYS A 15 -29.60 2.96 -42.54
C CYS A 15 -28.42 2.01 -42.26
N PRO A 16 -28.64 0.72 -41.93
CA PRO A 16 -27.55 -0.21 -41.59
C PRO A 16 -26.52 -0.43 -42.71
N MET A 17 -26.92 -0.17 -43.96
CA MET A 17 -26.07 -0.29 -45.15
C MET A 17 -25.46 1.05 -45.59
N GLY A 18 -25.76 2.14 -44.88
CA GLY A 18 -25.28 3.49 -45.19
C GLY A 18 -24.05 3.87 -44.35
N GLY A 19 -23.13 4.63 -44.94
CA GLY A 19 -21.90 5.09 -44.25
C GLY A 19 -22.13 6.01 -43.04
N SER A 20 -23.34 6.51 -42.83
CA SER A 20 -23.72 7.37 -41.70
C SER A 20 -24.04 6.60 -40.42
N PHE A 21 -24.29 5.29 -40.49
CA PHE A 21 -24.80 4.51 -39.36
C PHE A 21 -23.89 4.55 -38.13
N ALA A 22 -22.58 4.47 -38.34
CA ALA A 22 -21.60 4.52 -37.25
C ALA A 22 -21.56 5.89 -36.55
N GLY A 23 -21.74 6.99 -37.30
CA GLY A 23 -21.84 8.32 -36.73
C GLY A 23 -23.10 8.49 -35.89
N VAL A 24 -24.23 7.98 -36.39
CA VAL A 24 -25.53 8.02 -35.70
C VAL A 24 -25.50 7.22 -34.40
N MET A 25 -24.94 6.00 -34.40
CA MET A 25 -24.78 5.18 -33.19
C MET A 25 -23.88 5.85 -32.15
N ARG A 26 -22.85 6.58 -32.60
CA ARG A 26 -22.01 7.39 -31.70
C ARG A 26 -22.79 8.54 -31.08
N MET A 27 -23.64 9.23 -31.85
CA MET A 27 -24.49 10.30 -31.31
C MET A 27 -25.48 9.75 -30.27
N PHE A 28 -26.11 8.60 -30.53
CA PHE A 28 -26.97 7.96 -29.53
C PHE A 28 -26.21 7.62 -28.25
N SER A 29 -24.96 7.13 -28.33
CA SER A 29 -24.17 6.82 -27.14
C SER A 29 -23.87 8.04 -26.26
N TYR A 30 -23.93 9.26 -26.79
CA TYR A 30 -23.69 10.49 -26.03
C TYR A 30 -24.97 11.16 -25.56
N PHE A 31 -26.02 11.16 -26.39
CA PHE A 31 -27.18 12.02 -26.17
C PHE A 31 -28.43 11.27 -25.68
N LEU A 32 -28.52 9.96 -25.90
CA LEU A 32 -29.74 9.22 -25.58
C LEU A 32 -29.90 9.08 -24.05
N PRO A 33 -30.99 9.60 -23.46
CA PRO A 33 -31.18 9.50 -22.01
C PRO A 33 -31.42 8.05 -21.57
N VAL A 34 -30.51 7.52 -20.75
CA VAL A 34 -30.59 6.15 -20.20
C VAL A 34 -31.00 6.12 -18.72
N ASN A 35 -30.92 7.24 -18.01
CA ASN A 35 -31.26 7.36 -16.60
C ASN A 35 -32.43 8.33 -16.42
N LEU A 36 -33.64 7.79 -16.43
CA LEU A 36 -34.87 8.54 -16.17
C LEU A 36 -35.58 7.90 -14.97
N PRO A 37 -36.35 8.66 -14.19
CA PRO A 37 -37.08 8.09 -13.07
C PRO A 37 -38.16 7.10 -13.57
N PRO A 38 -38.57 6.11 -12.75
CA PRO A 38 -39.46 5.01 -13.17
C PRO A 38 -40.78 5.45 -13.82
N ASN A 39 -41.36 6.55 -13.35
CA ASN A 39 -42.58 7.13 -13.90
C ASN A 39 -42.42 7.65 -15.34
N LEU A 40 -41.18 7.91 -15.80
CA LEU A 40 -40.87 8.45 -17.13
C LEU A 40 -40.19 7.43 -18.05
N HIS A 41 -40.07 6.17 -17.66
CA HIS A 41 -39.45 5.12 -18.52
C HIS A 41 -40.13 4.98 -19.89
N HIS A 42 -41.44 5.20 -19.95
CA HIS A 42 -42.23 5.22 -21.20
C HIS A 42 -41.82 6.35 -22.16
N GLN A 43 -41.16 7.40 -21.66
CA GLN A 43 -40.58 8.49 -22.46
C GLN A 43 -39.07 8.36 -22.64
N GLY A 44 -38.49 7.26 -22.15
CA GLY A 44 -37.07 6.99 -22.10
C GLY A 44 -36.70 5.77 -22.91
N PHE A 45 -36.05 4.79 -22.27
CA PHE A 45 -35.56 3.59 -22.93
C PHE A 45 -36.65 2.74 -23.60
N GLN A 46 -37.90 2.80 -23.11
CA GLN A 46 -38.99 2.01 -23.70
C GLN A 46 -39.32 2.43 -25.15
N LEU A 47 -38.90 3.62 -25.58
CA LEU A 47 -39.14 4.13 -26.94
C LEU A 47 -38.18 3.55 -28.00
N TRP A 48 -37.04 2.99 -27.60
CA TRP A 48 -35.96 2.63 -28.52
C TRP A 48 -35.27 1.31 -28.18
N LEU A 49 -35.34 0.83 -26.94
CA LEU A 49 -34.57 -0.34 -26.49
C LEU A 49 -34.87 -1.60 -27.32
N SER A 50 -36.15 -1.91 -27.55
CA SER A 50 -36.56 -3.09 -28.32
C SER A 50 -36.14 -2.99 -29.79
N GLU A 51 -36.25 -1.80 -30.39
CA GLU A 51 -35.82 -1.51 -31.76
C GLU A 51 -34.31 -1.69 -31.91
N PHE A 52 -33.53 -1.07 -31.02
CA PHE A 52 -32.07 -1.13 -31.04
C PHE A 52 -31.59 -2.56 -30.80
N PHE A 53 -32.25 -3.29 -29.91
CA PHE A 53 -31.94 -4.69 -29.65
C PHE A 53 -32.23 -5.58 -30.85
N ASN A 54 -33.33 -5.35 -31.56
CA ASN A 54 -33.66 -6.07 -32.79
C ASN A 54 -32.66 -5.76 -33.93
N ILE A 55 -32.24 -4.50 -34.06
CA ILE A 55 -31.17 -4.10 -34.99
C ILE A 55 -29.87 -4.83 -34.65
N TRP A 56 -29.51 -4.85 -33.36
CA TRP A 56 -28.36 -5.59 -32.90
C TRP A 56 -28.48 -7.07 -33.27
N GLN A 57 -29.62 -7.74 -33.01
CA GLN A 57 -29.89 -9.14 -33.31
C GLN A 57 -29.81 -9.52 -34.80
N ASN A 58 -30.17 -8.63 -35.71
CA ASN A 58 -30.29 -8.97 -37.13
C ASN A 58 -29.03 -8.68 -37.95
N ILE A 59 -28.11 -7.85 -37.44
CA ILE A 59 -26.92 -7.44 -38.19
C ILE A 59 -25.68 -8.19 -37.71
N TYR A 60 -25.09 -9.00 -38.61
CA TYR A 60 -23.97 -9.89 -38.31
C TYR A 60 -22.57 -9.29 -38.59
N ASN A 61 -22.46 -8.15 -39.27
CA ASN A 61 -21.17 -7.57 -39.68
C ASN A 61 -20.37 -6.92 -38.52
N GLN A 62 -19.03 -7.04 -38.59
CA GLN A 62 -18.06 -6.68 -37.56
C GLN A 62 -17.65 -5.19 -37.59
N ASP A 63 -18.62 -4.28 -37.62
CA ASP A 63 -18.31 -2.84 -37.71
C ASP A 63 -18.15 -2.18 -36.33
N VAL A 64 -17.41 -1.07 -36.32
CA VAL A 64 -17.09 -0.15 -35.19
C VAL A 64 -18.32 0.32 -34.40
N TRP A 65 -19.53 0.26 -34.97
CA TRP A 65 -20.77 0.66 -34.28
C TRP A 65 -21.32 -0.42 -33.35
N ARG A 66 -20.86 -1.68 -33.44
CA ARG A 66 -21.30 -2.76 -32.54
C ARG A 66 -20.87 -2.50 -31.10
N THR A 67 -19.66 -1.99 -30.87
CA THR A 67 -19.19 -1.62 -29.53
C THR A 67 -20.06 -0.50 -28.96
N ARG A 68 -20.41 0.51 -29.77
CA ARG A 68 -21.30 1.61 -29.34
C ARG A 68 -22.69 1.16 -28.89
N LEU A 69 -23.29 0.18 -29.56
CA LEU A 69 -24.55 -0.40 -29.11
C LEU A 69 -24.40 -1.14 -27.78
N ILE A 70 -23.27 -1.84 -27.58
CA ILE A 70 -22.98 -2.48 -26.30
C ILE A 70 -22.80 -1.43 -25.20
N ASP A 71 -22.12 -0.30 -25.47
CA ASP A 71 -21.99 0.82 -24.52
C ASP A 71 -23.37 1.38 -24.09
N ILE A 72 -24.30 1.49 -25.05
CA ILE A 72 -25.67 1.96 -24.78
C ILE A 72 -26.45 0.93 -23.96
N PHE A 73 -26.36 -0.35 -24.31
CA PHE A 73 -27.03 -1.43 -23.57
C PHE A 73 -26.45 -1.63 -22.17
N SER A 74 -25.13 -1.50 -22.01
CA SER A 74 -24.45 -1.56 -20.72
C SER A 74 -24.94 -0.44 -19.80
N SER A 75 -25.03 0.77 -20.35
CA SER A 75 -25.45 1.96 -19.61
C SER A 75 -26.94 1.94 -19.24
N VAL A 76 -27.82 1.49 -20.14
CA VAL A 76 -29.26 1.38 -19.83
C VAL A 76 -29.55 0.25 -18.84
N ALA A 77 -28.82 -0.88 -18.92
CA ALA A 77 -28.95 -1.95 -17.94
C ALA A 77 -28.50 -1.47 -16.55
N TRP A 78 -27.37 -0.77 -16.47
CA TRP A 78 -26.80 -0.26 -15.22
C TRP A 78 -27.70 0.73 -14.49
N HIS A 79 -28.35 1.65 -15.21
CA HIS A 79 -29.18 2.69 -14.61
C HIS A 79 -30.63 2.25 -14.33
N ASN A 80 -31.06 1.08 -14.82
CA ASN A 80 -32.45 0.62 -14.71
C ASN A 80 -32.56 -0.81 -14.17
N ILE A 81 -31.70 -1.17 -13.20
CA ILE A 81 -31.67 -2.50 -12.58
C ILE A 81 -33.04 -2.83 -11.98
N GLY A 82 -33.59 -3.99 -12.36
CA GLY A 82 -34.91 -4.47 -11.91
C GLY A 82 -36.12 -3.92 -12.69
N TYR A 83 -35.93 -2.99 -13.63
CA TYR A 83 -37.02 -2.40 -14.44
C TYR A 83 -37.09 -2.88 -15.88
N ILE A 84 -36.05 -3.60 -16.35
CA ILE A 84 -35.98 -4.19 -17.69
C ILE A 84 -35.94 -5.71 -17.52
N ASP A 85 -36.90 -6.40 -18.14
CA ASP A 85 -36.85 -7.85 -18.25
C ASP A 85 -35.92 -8.27 -19.39
N TRP A 86 -34.72 -8.70 -19.03
CA TRP A 86 -33.72 -9.19 -19.98
C TRP A 86 -33.90 -10.67 -20.32
N GLU A 87 -34.70 -11.43 -19.57
CA GLU A 87 -34.84 -12.88 -19.69
C GLU A 87 -35.13 -13.35 -21.13
N PRO A 88 -36.01 -12.69 -21.91
CA PRO A 88 -36.28 -13.09 -23.30
C PRO A 88 -35.06 -12.96 -24.23
N TRP A 89 -34.08 -12.17 -23.83
CA TRP A 89 -32.91 -11.81 -24.63
C TRP A 89 -31.61 -12.47 -24.13
N MET A 90 -31.58 -12.97 -22.90
CA MET A 90 -30.40 -13.53 -22.23
C MET A 90 -29.63 -14.54 -23.09
N SER A 91 -30.29 -15.57 -23.60
CA SER A 91 -29.63 -16.63 -24.41
C SER A 91 -28.89 -16.07 -25.63
N GLN A 92 -29.45 -15.03 -26.26
CA GLN A 92 -28.88 -14.38 -27.44
C GLN A 92 -27.75 -13.43 -27.07
N ILE A 93 -27.88 -12.71 -25.94
CA ILE A 93 -26.84 -11.86 -25.37
C ILE A 93 -25.59 -12.70 -25.10
N PHE A 94 -25.72 -13.79 -24.34
CA PHE A 94 -24.61 -14.69 -24.02
C PHE A 94 -24.01 -15.36 -25.25
N THR A 95 -24.83 -15.83 -26.19
CA THR A 95 -24.33 -16.44 -27.44
C THR A 95 -23.50 -15.46 -28.27
N ARG A 96 -23.92 -14.20 -28.35
CA ARG A 96 -23.22 -13.16 -29.12
C ARG A 96 -21.97 -12.65 -28.41
N ILE A 97 -22.00 -12.54 -27.09
CA ILE A 97 -20.82 -12.27 -26.27
C ILE A 97 -19.78 -13.38 -26.44
N LEU A 98 -20.21 -14.65 -26.37
CA LEU A 98 -19.35 -15.82 -26.57
C LEU A 98 -18.66 -15.78 -27.94
N ARG A 99 -19.41 -15.42 -29.00
CA ARG A 99 -18.86 -15.21 -30.34
C ARG A 99 -17.90 -14.02 -30.41
N GLY A 100 -18.19 -12.94 -29.68
CA GLY A 100 -17.34 -11.75 -29.62
C GLY A 100 -15.97 -11.99 -28.97
N PHE A 101 -15.85 -12.94 -28.05
CA PHE A 101 -14.55 -13.40 -27.55
C PHE A 101 -13.65 -14.02 -28.63
N SER A 102 -14.21 -14.36 -29.80
CA SER A 102 -13.47 -14.91 -30.94
C SER A 102 -12.61 -16.11 -30.55
N LEU A 103 -13.19 -17.01 -29.73
CA LEU A 103 -12.51 -18.20 -29.25
C LEU A 103 -12.19 -19.13 -30.43
N PRO A 104 -10.97 -19.69 -30.52
CA PRO A 104 -10.63 -20.61 -31.60
C PRO A 104 -11.45 -21.90 -31.46
N MET A 105 -12.38 -22.11 -32.39
CA MET A 105 -13.20 -23.31 -32.48
C MET A 105 -12.69 -24.18 -33.64
N GLY A 106 -11.94 -25.24 -33.34
CA GLY A 106 -11.39 -26.16 -34.35
C GLY A 106 -10.01 -25.75 -34.93
N LYS A 107 -9.48 -26.57 -35.84
CA LYS A 107 -8.13 -26.40 -36.40
C LYS A 107 -8.06 -25.16 -37.31
N LEU A 108 -7.20 -24.20 -36.93
CA LEU A 108 -6.64 -23.09 -37.74
C LEU A 108 -7.69 -22.29 -38.53
N GLN A 109 -8.44 -21.44 -37.85
CA GLN A 109 -9.00 -20.23 -38.47
C GLN A 109 -8.32 -19.02 -37.84
N GLU A 110 -7.89 -18.08 -38.69
CA GLU A 110 -7.32 -16.80 -38.26
C GLU A 110 -8.31 -16.10 -37.32
N THR A 111 -7.85 -15.72 -36.13
CA THR A 111 -8.70 -15.01 -35.17
C THR A 111 -9.01 -13.61 -35.72
N PRO A 112 -10.30 -13.20 -35.80
CA PRO A 112 -10.65 -11.84 -36.15
C PRO A 112 -10.06 -10.83 -35.14
N GLN A 113 -9.88 -9.57 -35.58
CA GLN A 113 -9.32 -8.49 -34.75
C GLN A 113 -10.02 -8.39 -33.39
N ARG A 114 -9.22 -8.45 -32.31
CA ARG A 114 -9.71 -8.23 -30.94
C ARG A 114 -9.92 -6.73 -30.69
N TYR A 115 -11.11 -6.34 -30.27
CA TYR A 115 -11.40 -4.96 -29.87
C TYR A 115 -11.07 -4.75 -28.38
N PRO A 116 -10.13 -3.85 -28.03
CA PRO A 116 -9.67 -3.67 -26.64
C PRO A 116 -10.76 -3.18 -25.68
N HIS A 117 -11.81 -2.52 -26.18
CA HIS A 117 -12.94 -2.02 -25.36
C HIS A 117 -14.14 -2.97 -25.27
N PHE A 118 -14.10 -4.13 -25.95
CA PHE A 118 -15.22 -5.08 -25.94
C PHE A 118 -15.41 -5.72 -24.57
N VAL A 119 -14.32 -6.13 -23.92
CA VAL A 119 -14.39 -6.86 -22.64
C VAL A 119 -14.90 -5.97 -21.49
N PRO A 120 -14.44 -4.72 -21.30
CA PRO A 120 -14.99 -3.80 -20.29
C PRO A 120 -16.49 -3.51 -20.43
N GLU A 121 -17.00 -3.28 -21.64
CA GLU A 121 -18.39 -2.86 -21.87
C GLU A 121 -19.35 -4.05 -21.90
N VAL A 122 -18.87 -5.20 -22.40
CA VAL A 122 -19.57 -6.48 -22.27
C VAL A 122 -19.54 -6.98 -20.84
N ALA A 123 -18.43 -6.77 -20.12
CA ALA A 123 -18.38 -6.93 -18.66
C ALA A 123 -19.44 -5.99 -18.10
N LYS A 124 -19.32 -4.66 -18.13
CA LYS A 124 -20.34 -3.69 -17.64
C LYS A 124 -21.80 -4.06 -17.98
N TRP A 125 -22.09 -4.62 -19.15
CA TRP A 125 -23.42 -5.12 -19.51
C TRP A 125 -23.80 -6.46 -18.83
N ILE A 126 -22.92 -7.46 -18.86
CA ILE A 126 -23.04 -8.68 -18.04
C ILE A 126 -23.02 -8.34 -16.55
N VAL A 127 -22.43 -7.21 -16.16
CA VAL A 127 -22.06 -6.77 -14.81
C VAL A 127 -23.13 -5.92 -14.14
N ALA A 128 -23.81 -5.10 -14.93
CA ALA A 128 -25.18 -4.68 -14.66
C ALA A 128 -26.12 -5.88 -14.50
N MET A 129 -25.69 -7.08 -14.91
CA MET A 129 -26.28 -8.39 -14.55
C MET A 129 -25.44 -9.24 -13.55
N ASN A 130 -24.16 -8.91 -13.20
CA ASN A 130 -23.18 -9.57 -12.26
C ASN A 130 -21.68 -9.26 -12.57
N TYR A 131 -20.97 -8.50 -11.70
CA TYR A 131 -19.61 -7.87 -11.82
C TYR A 131 -18.40 -8.74 -12.29
N MET A 132 -17.43 -8.16 -13.06
CA MET A 132 -15.93 -8.36 -13.02
C MET A 132 -15.12 -7.99 -14.29
N GLU A 133 -14.06 -7.17 -14.15
CA GLU A 133 -13.08 -6.82 -15.21
C GLU A 133 -11.76 -7.61 -15.13
N THR A 134 -11.36 -8.17 -13.98
CA THR A 134 -10.18 -9.08 -13.87
C THR A 134 -10.42 -10.27 -12.93
N ALA A 135 -9.65 -11.35 -13.08
CA ALA A 135 -9.78 -12.55 -12.23
C ALA A 135 -9.44 -12.30 -10.74
N VAL A 136 -8.58 -11.31 -10.46
CA VAL A 136 -8.20 -10.93 -9.10
C VAL A 136 -9.29 -10.11 -8.43
N GLU A 137 -9.85 -9.11 -9.13
CA GLU A 137 -11.05 -8.40 -8.69
C GLU A 137 -12.23 -9.35 -8.53
N ALA A 138 -12.29 -10.39 -9.38
CA ALA A 138 -13.29 -11.42 -9.28
C ALA A 138 -13.23 -12.18 -7.97
N CYS A 139 -12.05 -12.67 -7.63
CA CYS A 139 -11.82 -13.32 -6.35
C CYS A 139 -12.12 -12.37 -5.18
N HIS A 140 -11.81 -11.08 -5.29
CA HIS A 140 -12.12 -10.08 -4.25
C HIS A 140 -13.63 -9.93 -4.01
N TYR A 141 -14.44 -9.65 -5.02
CA TYR A 141 -15.89 -9.49 -4.78
C TYR A 141 -16.56 -10.82 -4.43
N LEU A 142 -16.14 -11.94 -5.01
CA LEU A 142 -16.66 -13.25 -4.63
C LEU A 142 -16.30 -13.61 -3.18
N SER A 143 -15.11 -13.22 -2.69
CA SER A 143 -14.73 -13.46 -1.30
C SER A 143 -15.50 -12.57 -0.32
N ILE A 144 -15.95 -11.38 -0.73
CA ILE A 144 -16.90 -10.58 0.07
C ILE A 144 -18.24 -11.29 0.19
N LEU A 145 -18.74 -11.88 -0.90
CA LEU A 145 -20.07 -12.50 -0.92
C LEU A 145 -20.10 -13.87 -0.24
N ARG A 146 -19.12 -14.74 -0.54
CA ARG A 146 -19.05 -16.14 -0.10
C ARG A 146 -17.60 -16.55 0.22
N PRO A 147 -17.01 -15.99 1.29
CA PRO A 147 -15.61 -16.24 1.66
C PRO A 147 -15.28 -17.73 1.83
N GLU A 148 -16.24 -18.52 2.35
CA GLU A 148 -16.06 -19.94 2.64
C GLU A 148 -15.84 -20.83 1.41
N LEU A 149 -16.20 -20.35 0.21
CA LEU A 149 -15.98 -21.09 -1.04
C LEU A 149 -14.69 -20.66 -1.74
N ILE A 150 -14.30 -19.40 -1.58
CA ILE A 150 -13.21 -18.79 -2.34
C ILE A 150 -11.89 -18.90 -1.58
N ILE A 151 -11.88 -18.55 -0.30
CA ILE A 151 -10.65 -18.44 0.50
C ILE A 151 -9.94 -19.80 0.64
N PRO A 152 -10.61 -20.90 1.05
CA PRO A 152 -9.93 -22.19 1.19
C PRO A 152 -9.27 -22.67 -0.11
N CYS A 153 -9.93 -22.46 -1.25
CA CYS A 153 -9.42 -22.85 -2.57
C CYS A 153 -8.13 -22.10 -2.95
N ILE A 154 -8.03 -20.81 -2.61
CA ILE A 154 -6.83 -20.01 -2.90
C ILE A 154 -5.70 -20.36 -1.92
N ILE A 155 -6.02 -20.55 -0.64
CA ILE A 155 -5.03 -20.93 0.39
C ILE A 155 -4.44 -22.32 0.09
N GLU A 156 -5.26 -23.30 -0.28
CA GLU A 156 -4.77 -24.62 -0.68
C GLU A 156 -3.82 -24.53 -1.88
N LYS A 157 -4.18 -23.74 -2.90
CA LYS A 157 -3.32 -23.50 -4.06
C LYS A 157 -2.00 -22.83 -3.69
N HIS A 158 -1.99 -21.93 -2.70
CA HIS A 158 -0.77 -21.30 -2.18
C HIS A 158 0.17 -22.34 -1.57
N PHE A 159 -0.33 -23.15 -0.63
CA PHE A 159 0.48 -24.16 0.03
C PHE A 159 0.96 -25.25 -0.94
N LEU A 160 0.21 -25.58 -1.99
CA LEU A 160 0.69 -26.47 -3.06
C LEU A 160 1.72 -25.81 -3.99
N ALA A 161 1.65 -24.49 -4.18
CA ALA A 161 2.55 -23.76 -5.06
C ALA A 161 3.90 -23.47 -4.42
N ILE A 162 3.97 -23.34 -3.08
CA ILE A 162 5.22 -22.98 -2.40
C ILE A 162 6.28 -24.09 -2.51
N ASP A 163 5.85 -25.35 -2.52
CA ASP A 163 6.71 -26.51 -2.70
C ASP A 163 7.14 -26.69 -4.18
N ASN A 164 6.45 -26.03 -5.11
CA ASN A 164 6.69 -26.18 -6.53
C ASN A 164 7.62 -25.10 -7.09
N ILE A 165 8.92 -25.41 -7.11
CA ILE A 165 9.98 -24.52 -7.62
C ILE A 165 9.90 -24.32 -9.15
N THR A 166 9.14 -25.15 -9.89
CA THR A 166 9.17 -25.17 -11.36
C THR A 166 8.35 -24.08 -12.04
N GLU A 167 7.41 -23.43 -11.34
CA GLU A 167 6.46 -22.46 -11.93
C GLU A 167 6.38 -21.13 -11.14
N PRO A 168 7.42 -20.29 -11.17
CA PRO A 168 7.51 -19.06 -10.35
C PRO A 168 6.40 -18.04 -10.61
N HIS A 169 5.83 -18.00 -11.82
CA HIS A 169 4.71 -17.13 -12.17
C HIS A 169 3.42 -17.48 -11.40
N ARG A 170 3.26 -18.74 -10.95
CA ARG A 170 2.11 -19.16 -10.14
C ARG A 170 2.17 -18.57 -8.75
N PHE A 171 3.35 -18.56 -8.12
CA PHE A 171 3.55 -17.94 -6.81
C PHE A 171 3.13 -16.46 -6.85
N THR A 172 3.71 -15.68 -7.76
CA THR A 172 3.38 -14.24 -7.86
C THR A 172 1.89 -13.98 -8.11
N SER A 173 1.24 -14.76 -8.97
CA SER A 173 -0.20 -14.62 -9.25
C SER A 173 -1.07 -14.95 -8.04
N ILE A 174 -0.71 -15.99 -7.27
CA ILE A 174 -1.45 -16.41 -6.07
C ILE A 174 -1.27 -15.38 -4.95
N ILE A 175 -0.05 -14.89 -4.72
CA ILE A 175 0.23 -13.85 -3.73
C ILE A 175 -0.53 -12.56 -4.04
N THR A 176 -0.56 -12.13 -5.31
CA THR A 176 -1.37 -10.97 -5.72
C THR A 176 -2.85 -11.21 -5.44
N CYS A 177 -3.37 -12.41 -5.70
CA CYS A 177 -4.76 -12.75 -5.38
C CYS A 177 -5.03 -12.71 -3.86
N LEU A 178 -4.16 -13.34 -3.06
CA LEU A 178 -4.21 -13.33 -1.60
C LEU A 178 -4.18 -11.90 -1.03
N THR A 179 -3.40 -11.01 -1.65
CA THR A 179 -3.31 -9.59 -1.25
C THR A 179 -4.68 -8.91 -1.35
N HIS A 180 -5.42 -9.18 -2.43
CA HIS A 180 -6.74 -8.59 -2.64
C HIS A 180 -7.81 -9.20 -1.73
N ILE A 181 -7.64 -10.43 -1.27
CA ILE A 181 -8.58 -11.09 -0.34
C ILE A 181 -8.11 -11.08 1.12
N ALA A 182 -7.03 -10.38 1.44
CA ALA A 182 -6.37 -10.42 2.74
C ALA A 182 -7.31 -10.05 3.89
N ARG A 183 -8.19 -9.06 3.69
CA ARG A 183 -9.16 -8.68 4.72
C ARG A 183 -10.15 -9.78 5.03
N GLN A 184 -10.65 -10.47 4.03
CA GLN A 184 -11.61 -11.56 4.20
C GLN A 184 -10.96 -12.80 4.86
N ILE A 185 -9.64 -12.97 4.73
CA ILE A 185 -8.87 -13.98 5.47
C ILE A 185 -8.78 -13.60 6.95
N VAL A 186 -8.50 -12.32 7.24
CA VAL A 186 -8.21 -11.81 8.59
C VAL A 186 -9.48 -11.56 9.41
N GLN A 187 -10.58 -11.18 8.77
CA GLN A 187 -11.81 -10.76 9.44
C GLN A 187 -12.62 -11.95 9.97
N GLN A 188 -13.09 -11.84 11.21
CA GLN A 188 -14.06 -12.76 11.78
C GLN A 188 -15.48 -12.38 11.31
N THR A 189 -16.14 -13.27 10.57
CA THR A 189 -17.56 -13.11 10.21
C THR A 189 -18.40 -14.28 10.74
N PRO A 190 -19.71 -14.08 11.00
CA PRO A 190 -20.60 -15.17 11.40
C PRO A 190 -20.60 -16.33 10.41
N SER A 191 -20.44 -16.04 9.12
CA SER A 191 -20.44 -17.04 8.05
C SER A 191 -19.09 -17.73 7.87
N TYR A 192 -17.98 -17.04 8.15
CA TYR A 192 -16.63 -17.57 7.96
C TYR A 192 -15.64 -16.91 8.93
N SER A 193 -15.18 -17.70 9.90
CA SER A 193 -14.14 -17.32 10.88
C SER A 193 -12.86 -18.14 10.75
N GLN A 194 -12.90 -19.25 10.01
CA GLN A 194 -11.76 -20.17 9.83
C GLN A 194 -10.56 -19.53 9.12
N GLY A 195 -10.78 -18.44 8.36
CA GLY A 195 -9.71 -17.69 7.70
C GLY A 195 -8.58 -17.28 8.63
N GLN A 196 -8.92 -16.90 9.87
CA GLN A 196 -7.95 -16.42 10.86
C GLN A 196 -6.87 -17.45 11.22
N ILE A 197 -7.20 -18.75 11.16
CA ILE A 197 -6.26 -19.85 11.44
C ILE A 197 -5.08 -19.79 10.48
N TYR A 198 -5.33 -19.38 9.24
CA TYR A 198 -4.31 -19.35 8.20
C TYR A 198 -3.45 -18.10 8.22
N VAL A 199 -3.80 -17.03 8.96
CA VAL A 199 -3.09 -15.75 8.92
C VAL A 199 -1.61 -15.92 9.25
N LEU A 200 -1.29 -16.49 10.42
CA LEU A 200 0.10 -16.62 10.85
C LEU A 200 0.88 -17.69 10.06
N PRO A 201 0.32 -18.88 9.76
CA PRO A 201 0.93 -19.81 8.81
C PRO A 201 1.24 -19.17 7.46
N LEU A 202 0.32 -18.33 6.94
CA LEU A 202 0.53 -17.62 5.68
C LEU A 202 1.69 -16.62 5.81
N LEU A 203 1.69 -15.77 6.83
CA LEU A 203 2.77 -14.81 7.11
C LEU A 203 4.15 -15.48 7.13
N ILE A 204 4.28 -16.61 7.84
CA ILE A 204 5.54 -17.37 7.93
C ILE A 204 5.88 -18.02 6.59
N SER A 205 4.90 -18.64 5.93
CA SER A 205 5.11 -19.35 4.66
C SER A 205 5.59 -18.42 3.55
N VAL A 206 5.22 -17.15 3.54
CA VAL A 206 5.61 -16.25 2.44
C VAL A 206 6.98 -15.61 2.65
N LEU A 207 7.60 -15.71 3.84
CA LEU A 207 8.93 -15.14 4.13
C LEU A 207 10.03 -15.61 3.16
N PRO A 208 10.11 -16.90 2.74
CA PRO A 208 10.96 -17.37 1.63
C PRO A 208 10.80 -16.62 0.30
N GLY A 209 9.68 -15.91 0.10
CA GLY A 209 9.45 -15.06 -1.06
C GLY A 209 10.23 -13.75 -1.05
N ILE A 210 10.76 -13.34 0.10
CA ILE A 210 11.73 -12.24 0.23
C ILE A 210 13.11 -12.77 -0.20
N ASP A 211 13.43 -12.56 -1.48
CA ASP A 211 14.61 -13.07 -2.18
C ASP A 211 15.24 -11.96 -3.05
N LEU A 212 16.55 -11.72 -2.87
CA LEU A 212 17.32 -10.75 -3.64
C LEU A 212 17.36 -11.07 -5.13
N ASN A 213 17.29 -12.35 -5.49
CA ASN A 213 17.40 -12.78 -6.88
C ASN A 213 16.12 -12.57 -7.68
N ASP A 214 14.97 -12.43 -7.00
CA ASP A 214 13.68 -12.20 -7.64
C ASP A 214 12.97 -10.99 -7.01
N PHE A 215 13.30 -9.82 -7.52
CA PHE A 215 12.70 -8.56 -7.10
C PHE A 215 11.17 -8.54 -7.23
N LYS A 216 10.62 -9.19 -8.26
CA LYS A 216 9.16 -9.21 -8.47
C LYS A 216 8.50 -10.04 -7.38
N LYS A 217 9.07 -11.20 -7.05
CA LYS A 217 8.61 -12.06 -5.96
C LYS A 217 8.71 -11.37 -4.60
N THR A 218 9.83 -10.68 -4.34
CA THR A 218 10.01 -9.89 -3.12
C THR A 218 8.97 -8.78 -3.01
N SER A 219 8.76 -8.02 -4.09
CA SER A 219 7.82 -6.90 -4.12
C SER A 219 6.38 -7.32 -3.82
N VAL A 220 5.88 -8.40 -4.44
CA VAL A 220 4.52 -8.91 -4.16
C VAL A 220 4.41 -9.56 -2.78
N THR A 221 5.48 -10.18 -2.28
CA THR A 221 5.51 -10.78 -0.94
C THR A 221 5.41 -9.70 0.13
N LEU A 222 6.20 -8.63 0.01
CA LEU A 222 6.14 -7.50 0.93
C LEU A 222 4.77 -6.81 0.88
N GLU A 223 4.16 -6.70 -0.30
CA GLU A 223 2.81 -6.12 -0.44
C GLU A 223 1.75 -6.94 0.32
N LEU A 224 1.78 -8.27 0.20
CA LEU A 224 0.89 -9.14 0.98
C LEU A 224 1.12 -8.98 2.49
N LEU A 225 2.39 -9.01 2.93
CA LEU A 225 2.74 -8.83 4.34
C LEU A 225 2.24 -7.50 4.88
N ASP A 226 2.43 -6.41 4.13
CA ASP A 226 2.01 -5.07 4.51
C ASP A 226 0.48 -5.00 4.69
N ILE A 227 -0.29 -5.51 3.73
CA ILE A 227 -1.76 -5.50 3.78
C ILE A 227 -2.30 -6.33 4.93
N ILE A 228 -1.72 -7.51 5.22
CA ILE A 228 -2.14 -8.34 6.36
C ILE A 228 -1.77 -7.66 7.69
N LEU A 229 -0.53 -7.19 7.83
CA LEU A 229 -0.03 -6.59 9.07
C LEU A 229 -0.70 -5.25 9.40
N MET A 230 -1.17 -4.52 8.40
CA MET A 230 -2.02 -3.34 8.61
C MET A 230 -3.35 -3.69 9.31
N GLN A 231 -3.80 -4.95 9.25
CA GLN A 231 -5.14 -5.36 9.71
C GLN A 231 -5.13 -6.24 10.97
N ILE A 232 -3.95 -6.55 11.52
CA ILE A 232 -3.80 -7.40 12.70
C ILE A 232 -2.94 -6.75 13.77
N THR A 233 -3.15 -7.17 15.01
CA THR A 233 -2.30 -6.80 16.15
C THR A 233 -1.29 -7.90 16.45
N CYS A 234 -0.01 -7.56 16.50
CA CYS A 234 1.09 -8.46 16.86
C CYS A 234 1.21 -8.61 18.39
N ILE A 235 0.19 -9.19 19.02
CA ILE A 235 0.13 -9.42 20.47
C ILE A 235 0.04 -10.93 20.73
N ASP A 236 0.91 -11.46 21.59
CA ASP A 236 0.80 -12.84 22.05
C ASP A 236 -0.36 -12.97 23.05
N CYS A 237 -1.44 -13.60 22.58
CA CYS A 237 -2.66 -13.91 23.33
C CYS A 237 -2.75 -15.40 23.68
N SER A 238 -1.67 -16.17 23.58
CA SER A 238 -1.67 -17.62 23.83
C SER A 238 -2.11 -17.98 25.26
N SER A 239 -1.82 -17.11 26.22
CA SER A 239 -2.24 -17.24 27.62
C SER A 239 -3.75 -17.07 27.82
N ALA A 240 -4.46 -16.39 26.91
CA ALA A 240 -5.91 -16.17 26.99
C ALA A 240 -6.70 -17.50 27.02
N VAL A 241 -6.14 -18.57 26.45
CA VAL A 241 -6.72 -19.91 26.41
C VAL A 241 -6.92 -20.52 27.80
N ASN A 242 -6.08 -20.14 28.77
CA ASN A 242 -6.16 -20.63 30.15
C ASN A 242 -7.05 -19.74 31.03
N ILE A 243 -7.36 -18.53 30.55
CA ILE A 243 -8.01 -17.47 31.30
C ILE A 243 -9.50 -17.42 30.94
N ARG A 244 -9.80 -17.40 29.63
CA ARG A 244 -11.14 -17.23 29.08
C ARG A 244 -11.88 -18.56 28.92
N THR A 245 -13.17 -18.54 29.19
CA THR A 245 -14.08 -19.69 28.98
C THR A 245 -15.02 -19.52 27.78
N ASP A 246 -15.05 -18.35 27.14
CA ASP A 246 -15.96 -17.99 26.04
C ASP A 246 -15.33 -18.20 24.64
N LEU A 247 -14.18 -18.86 24.56
CA LEU A 247 -13.45 -19.05 23.31
C LEU A 247 -14.08 -20.16 22.46
N THR A 248 -14.25 -19.89 21.17
CA THR A 248 -14.53 -20.94 20.17
C THR A 248 -13.28 -21.78 19.89
N GLU A 249 -13.45 -22.96 19.27
CA GLU A 249 -12.32 -23.81 18.86
C GLU A 249 -11.35 -23.08 17.92
N ILE A 250 -11.90 -22.31 16.96
CA ILE A 250 -11.14 -21.48 16.03
C ILE A 250 -10.35 -20.41 16.80
N GLU A 251 -10.99 -19.66 17.70
CA GLU A 251 -10.32 -18.63 18.48
C GLU A 251 -9.22 -19.21 19.37
N ARG A 252 -9.46 -20.39 19.96
CA ARG A 252 -8.45 -21.10 20.75
C ARG A 252 -7.22 -21.45 19.90
N GLU A 253 -7.41 -21.97 18.70
CA GLU A 253 -6.29 -22.28 17.78
C GLU A 253 -5.53 -21.03 17.36
N VAL A 254 -6.24 -19.94 16.99
CA VAL A 254 -5.64 -18.67 16.61
C VAL A 254 -4.82 -18.09 17.76
N CYS A 255 -5.37 -18.06 18.99
CA CYS A 255 -4.65 -17.63 20.20
C CYS A 255 -3.38 -18.44 20.44
N LEU A 256 -3.42 -19.78 20.30
CA LEU A 256 -2.22 -20.58 20.45
C LEU A 256 -1.18 -20.27 19.37
N SER A 257 -1.62 -19.94 18.15
CA SER A 257 -0.70 -19.56 17.08
C SER A 257 0.05 -18.26 17.39
N THR A 258 -0.57 -17.30 18.09
CA THR A 258 0.02 -15.96 18.32
C THR A 258 1.36 -15.98 19.06
N SER A 259 1.70 -17.07 19.76
CA SER A 259 3.01 -17.23 20.38
C SER A 259 4.17 -17.16 19.37
N LYS A 260 3.90 -17.43 18.08
CA LYS A 260 4.89 -17.40 17.00
C LYS A 260 5.08 -16.02 16.36
N PHE A 261 4.40 -14.97 16.84
CA PHE A 261 4.62 -13.61 16.32
C PHE A 261 6.06 -13.15 16.48
N GLU A 262 6.68 -13.47 17.62
CA GLU A 262 8.08 -13.12 17.87
C GLU A 262 9.01 -13.82 16.86
N ASP A 263 8.79 -15.10 16.60
CA ASP A 263 9.56 -15.88 15.61
C ASP A 263 9.42 -15.30 14.21
N PHE A 264 8.17 -14.97 13.81
CA PHE A 264 7.89 -14.33 12.53
C PHE A 264 8.62 -12.99 12.38
N ILE A 265 8.52 -12.10 13.37
CA ILE A 265 9.18 -10.78 13.32
C ILE A 265 10.69 -10.93 13.28
N ASN A 266 11.25 -11.88 14.04
CA ASN A 266 12.68 -12.16 14.05
C ASN A 266 13.17 -12.65 12.69
N GLU A 267 12.47 -13.60 12.06
CA GLU A 267 12.83 -14.14 10.75
C GLU A 267 12.65 -13.11 9.63
N PHE A 268 11.59 -12.30 9.69
CA PHE A 268 11.40 -11.17 8.80
C PHE A 268 12.59 -10.20 8.87
N LEU A 269 12.97 -9.76 10.07
CA LEU A 269 14.11 -8.86 10.25
C LEU A 269 15.43 -9.49 9.79
N ASN A 270 15.67 -10.77 10.08
CA ASN A 270 16.87 -11.46 9.60
C ASN A 270 16.98 -11.41 8.08
N ARG A 271 15.87 -11.62 7.36
CA ARG A 271 15.84 -11.54 5.89
C ARG A 271 16.10 -10.13 5.38
N ILE A 272 15.53 -9.11 6.02
CA ILE A 272 15.80 -7.71 5.67
C ILE A 272 17.26 -7.35 5.94
N PHE A 273 17.83 -7.77 7.07
CA PHE A 273 19.25 -7.56 7.36
C PHE A 273 20.14 -8.25 6.34
N HIS A 274 19.81 -9.48 5.96
CA HIS A 274 20.53 -10.22 4.92
C HIS A 274 20.48 -9.50 3.56
N ILE A 275 19.33 -8.93 3.18
CA ILE A 275 19.18 -8.08 1.99
C ILE A 275 20.15 -6.89 2.07
N ILE A 276 20.16 -6.18 3.20
CA ILE A 276 21.03 -5.01 3.41
C ILE A 276 22.51 -5.41 3.31
N GLU A 277 22.91 -6.54 3.91
CA GLU A 277 24.29 -7.01 3.92
C GLU A 277 24.79 -7.41 2.52
N ILE A 278 24.04 -8.23 1.79
CA ILE A 278 24.43 -8.66 0.44
C ILE A 278 24.46 -7.48 -0.52
N SER A 279 23.42 -6.63 -0.51
CA SER A 279 23.39 -5.45 -1.37
C SER A 279 24.53 -4.48 -1.04
N SER A 280 25.02 -4.45 0.20
CA SER A 280 26.21 -3.67 0.55
C SER A 280 27.51 -4.29 0.03
N ALA A 281 27.59 -5.62 -0.05
CA ALA A 281 28.79 -6.35 -0.48
C ALA A 281 28.97 -6.41 -2.01
N GLU A 282 27.88 -6.49 -2.79
CA GLU A 282 27.95 -6.52 -4.27
C GLU A 282 28.56 -5.25 -4.86
N ILE A 283 28.46 -4.12 -4.13
CA ILE A 283 28.99 -2.81 -4.54
C ILE A 283 30.51 -2.73 -4.44
N SER A 284 31.17 -3.48 -3.54
CA SER A 284 32.64 -3.48 -3.48
C SER A 284 33.29 -4.09 -4.72
N ASN A 285 32.51 -4.85 -5.51
CA ASN A 285 33.00 -5.64 -6.64
C ASN A 285 32.55 -5.12 -8.01
N ALA A 286 31.53 -4.24 -8.10
CA ALA A 286 30.98 -3.76 -9.37
C ALA A 286 31.43 -2.33 -9.73
N VAL A 287 32.23 -2.21 -10.79
CA VAL A 287 32.79 -0.93 -11.32
C VAL A 287 31.83 -0.18 -12.27
N THR A 288 30.58 -0.64 -12.46
CA THR A 288 29.66 -0.01 -13.43
C THR A 288 28.28 0.20 -12.84
N THR A 289 27.88 1.46 -12.73
CA THR A 289 26.53 1.93 -12.35
C THR A 289 25.57 1.74 -13.52
N ASP A 290 24.72 0.70 -13.46
CA ASP A 290 23.54 0.58 -14.31
C ASP A 290 22.28 1.01 -13.54
N ALA A 291 21.35 1.64 -14.26
CA ALA A 291 20.10 2.22 -13.73
C ALA A 291 19.11 1.20 -13.12
N SER A 292 19.41 -0.10 -13.17
CA SER A 292 18.65 -1.16 -12.51
C SER A 292 18.81 -1.16 -10.98
N ASP A 293 19.90 -0.60 -10.46
CA ASP A 293 20.24 -0.62 -9.03
C ASP A 293 19.33 0.27 -8.16
N ASN A 294 18.70 1.30 -8.74
CA ASN A 294 17.81 2.21 -8.00
C ASN A 294 16.43 1.62 -7.68
N LYS A 295 16.12 0.39 -8.14
CA LYS A 295 14.81 -0.24 -7.90
C LYS A 295 14.63 -0.74 -6.46
N LEU A 296 15.72 -1.15 -5.81
CA LEU A 296 15.70 -1.59 -4.41
C LEU A 296 15.22 -0.45 -3.50
N ASP A 297 15.76 0.75 -3.70
CA ASP A 297 15.47 1.92 -2.86
C ASP A 297 14.09 2.53 -3.10
N ILE A 298 13.54 2.41 -4.32
CA ILE A 298 12.26 3.05 -4.68
C ILE A 298 11.06 2.19 -4.29
N ASP A 299 11.14 0.85 -4.37
CA ASP A 299 9.99 -0.04 -4.14
C ASP A 299 10.08 -0.83 -2.83
N ILE A 300 11.26 -1.35 -2.47
CA ILE A 300 11.40 -2.20 -1.28
C ILE A 300 11.44 -1.36 0.00
N GLN A 301 12.23 -0.28 0.01
CA GLN A 301 12.37 0.62 1.15
C GLN A 301 11.02 1.09 1.75
N PRO A 302 10.06 1.63 0.97
CA PRO A 302 8.80 2.10 1.53
C PRO A 302 7.96 0.95 2.08
N LYS A 303 7.94 -0.21 1.40
CA LYS A 303 7.21 -1.41 1.85
C LYS A 303 7.78 -1.95 3.16
N VAL A 304 9.09 -2.09 3.28
CA VAL A 304 9.76 -2.54 4.51
C VAL A 304 9.50 -1.57 5.67
N THR A 305 9.57 -0.26 5.39
CA THR A 305 9.25 0.78 6.37
C THR A 305 7.81 0.66 6.84
N SER A 306 6.85 0.49 5.92
CA SER A 306 5.42 0.34 6.20
C SER A 306 5.13 -0.92 7.03
N ILE A 307 5.66 -2.06 6.60
CA ILE A 307 5.53 -3.34 7.32
C ILE A 307 6.04 -3.22 8.75
N LEU A 308 7.26 -2.70 8.93
CA LEU A 308 7.82 -2.54 10.26
C LEU A 308 7.01 -1.56 11.09
N PHE A 309 6.57 -0.44 10.49
CA PHE A 309 5.71 0.54 11.16
C PHE A 309 4.41 -0.10 11.65
N ASN A 310 3.74 -0.89 10.80
CA ASN A 310 2.54 -1.64 11.13
C ASN A 310 2.78 -2.63 12.28
N ILE A 311 3.92 -3.35 12.27
CA ILE A 311 4.31 -4.24 13.37
C ILE A 311 4.50 -3.46 14.66
N VAL A 312 5.33 -2.41 14.66
CA VAL A 312 5.74 -1.74 15.90
C VAL A 312 4.61 -0.91 16.54
N GLN A 313 3.70 -0.37 15.74
CA GLN A 313 2.52 0.32 16.24
C GLN A 313 1.53 -0.65 16.90
N GLN A 314 1.41 -1.86 16.37
CA GLN A 314 0.37 -2.81 16.76
C GLN A 314 0.88 -3.99 17.58
N CYS A 315 2.09 -3.90 18.14
CA CYS A 315 2.68 -4.94 18.97
C CYS A 315 2.61 -4.64 20.46
N SER A 316 2.80 -5.67 21.28
CA SER A 316 2.95 -5.52 22.72
C SER A 316 4.30 -4.89 23.10
N ASN A 317 4.37 -4.23 24.25
CA ASN A 317 5.62 -3.63 24.75
C ASN A 317 6.82 -4.61 24.77
N PRO A 318 6.69 -5.88 25.18
CA PRO A 318 7.80 -6.84 25.14
C PRO A 318 8.30 -7.13 23.72
N ILE A 319 7.38 -7.27 22.75
CA ILE A 319 7.73 -7.49 21.35
C ILE A 319 8.45 -6.26 20.79
N PHE A 320 7.91 -5.06 21.06
CA PHE A 320 8.54 -3.80 20.66
C PHE A 320 9.99 -3.69 21.17
N GLN A 321 10.21 -3.99 22.45
CA GLN A 321 11.55 -3.92 23.07
C GLN A 321 12.55 -4.84 22.36
N LYS A 322 12.17 -6.11 22.13
CA LYS A 322 13.02 -7.07 21.41
C LYS A 322 13.30 -6.65 19.97
N THR A 323 12.26 -6.17 19.26
CA THR A 323 12.40 -5.64 17.90
C THR A 323 13.36 -4.45 17.84
N ARG A 324 13.20 -3.48 18.75
CA ARG A 324 14.09 -2.31 18.87
C ARG A 324 15.53 -2.75 19.14
N GLU A 325 15.76 -3.60 20.14
CA GLU A 325 17.11 -4.07 20.49
C GLU A 325 17.80 -4.78 19.33
N LYS A 326 17.07 -5.64 18.62
CA LYS A 326 17.58 -6.34 17.45
C LYS A 326 18.00 -5.38 16.33
N ILE A 327 17.17 -4.38 16.02
CA ILE A 327 17.50 -3.35 15.01
C ILE A 327 18.69 -2.50 15.49
N MET A 328 18.70 -2.06 16.75
CA MET A 328 19.81 -1.27 17.31
C MET A 328 21.15 -2.02 17.23
N ASN A 329 21.16 -3.30 17.56
CA ASN A 329 22.35 -4.14 17.50
C ASN A 329 22.88 -4.27 16.06
N PHE A 330 21.97 -4.38 15.08
CA PHE A 330 22.34 -4.39 13.66
C PHE A 330 22.94 -3.04 13.20
N LEU A 331 22.29 -1.92 13.53
CA LEU A 331 22.76 -0.59 13.12
C LEU A 331 24.08 -0.17 13.80
N SER A 332 24.40 -0.76 14.95
CA SER A 332 25.63 -0.47 15.69
C SER A 332 26.83 -1.28 15.20
N SER A 333 26.60 -2.43 14.55
CA SER A 333 27.66 -3.36 14.18
C SER A 333 28.28 -3.11 12.80
N GLN A 334 27.60 -2.36 11.91
CA GLN A 334 28.05 -2.15 10.54
C GLN A 334 27.90 -0.69 10.10
N CYS A 335 28.94 -0.16 9.44
CA CYS A 335 28.84 1.09 8.70
C CYS A 335 28.29 0.79 7.30
N LEU A 336 27.08 1.28 7.03
CA LEU A 336 26.34 0.91 5.83
C LEU A 336 26.76 1.74 4.61
N SER A 337 26.86 1.06 3.45
CA SER A 337 27.13 1.70 2.17
C SER A 337 25.98 2.63 1.75
N PRO A 338 26.25 3.71 0.98
CA PRO A 338 25.25 4.72 0.63
C PRO A 338 23.95 4.18 0.02
N LYS A 339 23.99 3.10 -0.77
CA LYS A 339 22.80 2.53 -1.42
C LYS A 339 21.84 1.89 -0.39
N VAL A 340 22.34 1.14 0.58
CA VAL A 340 21.48 0.42 1.53
C VAL A 340 21.04 1.25 2.74
N ARG A 341 21.56 2.49 2.87
CA ARG A 341 21.20 3.41 3.95
C ARG A 341 19.72 3.75 3.95
N ASP A 342 19.10 3.85 2.79
CA ASP A 342 17.69 4.26 2.71
C ASP A 342 16.78 3.19 3.32
N ILE A 343 17.08 1.90 3.12
CA ILE A 343 16.38 0.77 3.78
C ILE A 343 16.60 0.84 5.30
N ALA A 344 17.84 0.94 5.76
CA ALA A 344 18.15 0.98 7.19
C ALA A 344 17.58 2.23 7.89
N SER A 345 17.60 3.38 7.22
CA SER A 345 16.97 4.62 7.70
C SER A 345 15.45 4.48 7.76
N GLY A 346 14.85 3.72 6.85
CA GLY A 346 13.44 3.31 6.90
C GLY A 346 13.11 2.49 8.16
N LEU A 347 14.01 1.60 8.58
CA LEU A 347 13.84 0.84 9.82
C LEU A 347 13.83 1.76 11.05
N VAL A 348 14.75 2.73 11.10
CA VAL A 348 14.80 3.74 12.18
C VAL A 348 13.53 4.59 12.16
N ARG A 349 13.09 5.04 10.97
CA ARG A 349 11.86 5.82 10.81
C ARG A 349 10.64 5.10 11.38
N ALA A 350 10.51 3.80 11.08
CA ALA A 350 9.42 2.99 11.59
C ALA A 350 9.43 2.91 13.13
N LEU A 351 10.59 2.66 13.75
CA LEU A 351 10.73 2.66 15.21
C LEU A 351 10.36 4.00 15.85
N VAL A 352 10.85 5.10 15.26
CA VAL A 352 10.59 6.47 15.74
C VAL A 352 9.10 6.79 15.67
N LYS A 353 8.43 6.45 14.56
CA LYS A 353 6.99 6.67 14.41
C LYS A 353 6.15 5.72 15.26
N GLY A 354 6.63 4.51 15.53
CA GLY A 354 5.95 3.52 16.38
C GLY A 354 5.91 3.91 17.85
N ASN A 355 7.09 4.11 18.45
CA ASN A 355 7.19 4.57 19.84
C ASN A 355 8.34 5.58 19.95
N PRO A 356 8.06 6.89 19.81
CA PRO A 356 9.11 7.92 19.82
C PRO A 356 9.81 8.01 21.17
N VAL A 357 9.10 7.84 22.28
CA VAL A 357 9.65 7.97 23.64
C VAL A 357 10.73 6.92 23.90
N GLU A 358 10.38 5.65 23.70
CA GLU A 358 11.30 4.54 23.92
C GLU A 358 12.38 4.43 22.84
N THR A 359 12.15 4.91 21.61
CA THR A 359 13.17 4.91 20.57
C THR A 359 14.23 5.99 20.82
N LEU A 360 13.82 7.24 21.10
CA LEU A 360 14.76 8.36 21.28
C LEU A 360 15.63 8.17 22.51
N LYS A 361 15.05 7.65 23.60
CA LYS A 361 15.77 7.39 24.87
C LYS A 361 17.06 6.60 24.70
N TYR A 362 17.09 5.64 23.76
CA TYR A 362 18.27 4.78 23.55
C TYR A 362 19.09 5.18 22.31
N LEU A 363 18.45 5.52 21.19
CA LEU A 363 19.18 5.82 19.95
C LEU A 363 19.78 7.23 19.95
N LEU A 364 19.05 8.25 20.38
CA LEU A 364 19.49 9.64 20.23
C LEU A 364 20.78 9.96 21.01
N PRO A 365 20.93 9.57 22.29
CA PRO A 365 22.19 9.76 23.02
C PRO A 365 23.36 8.97 22.43
N THR A 366 23.09 7.78 21.87
CA THR A 366 24.12 6.93 21.27
C THR A 366 24.65 7.56 19.99
N ILE A 367 23.76 8.01 19.11
CA ILE A 367 24.12 8.69 17.85
C ILE A 367 24.81 10.03 18.12
N TYR A 368 24.33 10.80 19.12
CA TYR A 368 24.99 12.02 19.56
C TYR A 368 26.47 11.76 19.91
N LYS A 369 26.75 10.77 20.76
CA LYS A 369 28.11 10.42 21.17
C LYS A 369 28.97 9.98 19.99
N SER A 370 28.41 9.21 19.05
CA SER A 370 29.15 8.79 17.85
C SER A 370 29.52 9.97 16.96
N ILE A 371 28.61 10.94 16.80
CA ILE A 371 28.87 12.19 16.06
C ILE A 371 29.94 13.02 16.78
N GLU A 372 29.78 13.24 18.08
CA GLU A 372 30.71 14.03 18.90
C GLU A 372 32.12 13.41 18.91
N ASN A 373 32.23 12.09 19.05
CA ASN A 373 33.50 11.38 18.95
C ASN A 373 34.16 11.54 17.59
N LYS A 374 33.38 11.59 16.49
CA LYS A 374 33.91 11.82 15.15
C LYS A 374 34.46 13.23 15.00
N PHE A 375 33.76 14.25 15.51
CA PHE A 375 34.24 15.63 15.49
C PHE A 375 35.45 15.86 16.41
N ASN A 376 35.53 15.18 17.56
CA ASN A 376 36.64 15.34 18.50
C ASN A 376 37.92 14.61 18.06
N ASN A 377 37.79 13.47 17.35
CA ASN A 377 38.93 12.65 16.92
C ASN A 377 39.49 13.04 15.55
N SER A 378 38.83 13.94 14.82
CA SER A 378 39.30 14.37 13.51
C SER A 378 40.15 15.64 13.64
N ASP A 379 41.35 15.59 13.08
CA ASP A 379 42.06 16.81 12.67
C ASP A 379 41.15 17.59 11.71
N SER A 380 41.33 18.90 11.59
CA SER A 380 40.50 19.89 10.87
C SER A 380 40.11 19.58 9.40
N THR A 381 40.44 18.41 8.88
CA THR A 381 40.13 17.90 7.54
C THR A 381 38.66 17.55 7.30
N LEU A 382 37.88 17.07 8.28
CA LEU A 382 36.44 16.77 8.06
C LEU A 382 35.60 18.01 7.70
N LEU A 383 36.05 19.19 8.14
CA LEU A 383 35.38 20.46 7.88
C LEU A 383 35.79 21.09 6.54
N THR A 384 36.94 20.67 5.97
CA THR A 384 37.55 21.32 4.80
C THR A 384 37.68 20.40 3.58
N ASP A 385 37.68 19.08 3.77
CA ASP A 385 37.88 18.11 2.71
C ASP A 385 36.54 17.77 2.05
N TYR A 386 36.50 17.79 0.71
CA TYR A 386 35.28 17.50 -0.07
C TYR A 386 34.99 16.00 -0.16
N LYS A 387 35.85 15.15 0.42
CA LYS A 387 35.68 13.69 0.42
C LYS A 387 34.56 13.27 1.36
N ASP A 388 33.77 12.31 0.92
CA ASP A 388 32.66 11.74 1.70
C ASP A 388 33.17 10.90 2.86
N ASP A 389 32.92 11.36 4.09
CA ASP A 389 32.99 10.48 5.26
C ASP A 389 31.69 9.65 5.32
N ILE A 390 31.85 8.38 4.96
CA ILE A 390 30.78 7.38 4.89
C ILE A 390 30.12 7.21 6.26
N GLU A 391 30.90 7.23 7.35
CA GLU A 391 30.43 6.92 8.70
C GLU A 391 29.75 8.13 9.35
N LEU A 392 30.32 9.34 9.20
CA LEU A 392 29.67 10.57 9.64
C LEU A 392 28.34 10.78 8.92
N THR A 393 28.32 10.59 7.59
CA THR A 393 27.08 10.70 6.81
C THR A 393 26.03 9.70 7.29
N TRP A 394 26.42 8.48 7.64
CA TRP A 394 25.50 7.48 8.18
C TRP A 394 24.87 7.94 9.49
N TYR A 395 25.67 8.39 10.46
CA TYR A 395 25.15 8.89 11.73
C TYR A 395 24.23 10.10 11.56
N LEU A 396 24.54 11.00 10.61
CA LEU A 396 23.68 12.14 10.29
C LEU A 396 22.37 11.74 9.62
N VAL A 397 22.37 10.71 8.77
CA VAL A 397 21.14 10.15 8.19
C VAL A 397 20.26 9.54 9.27
N VAL A 398 20.84 8.75 10.20
CA VAL A 398 20.09 8.20 11.34
C VAL A 398 19.55 9.32 12.21
N PHE A 399 20.37 10.33 12.53
CA PHE A 399 19.96 11.51 13.30
C PHE A 399 18.79 12.23 12.62
N ALA A 400 18.84 12.44 11.31
CA ALA A 400 17.74 13.05 10.56
C ALA A 400 16.42 12.27 10.73
N GLU A 401 16.45 10.94 10.70
CA GLU A 401 15.26 10.11 10.91
C GLU A 401 14.76 10.15 12.36
N LEU A 402 15.66 10.28 13.36
CA LEU A 402 15.27 10.46 14.77
C LEU A 402 14.49 11.76 15.01
N LEU A 403 14.80 12.83 14.26
CA LEU A 403 14.10 14.11 14.36
C LEU A 403 12.68 14.09 13.76
N ARG A 404 12.22 12.97 13.20
CA ARG A 404 10.82 12.77 12.77
C ARG A 404 9.89 12.35 13.92
N ALA A 405 10.43 12.27 15.14
CA ALA A 405 9.66 11.97 16.34
C ALA A 405 8.62 13.04 16.64
N ARG A 406 7.68 12.71 17.54
CA ARG A 406 6.68 13.67 18.01
C ARG A 406 7.36 14.86 18.68
N GLY A 407 6.92 16.08 18.37
CA GLY A 407 7.55 17.33 18.79
C GLY A 407 7.76 17.42 20.31
N ASP A 408 6.77 16.99 21.08
CA ASP A 408 6.77 17.10 22.54
C ASP A 408 7.83 16.19 23.18
N VAL A 409 8.13 15.07 22.51
CA VAL A 409 9.22 14.18 22.90
C VAL A 409 10.57 14.81 22.55
N LEU A 410 10.68 15.49 21.39
CA LEU A 410 11.91 16.16 20.94
C LEU A 410 12.33 17.29 21.88
N LEU A 411 11.37 18.01 22.49
CA LEU A 411 11.64 19.05 23.46
C LEU A 411 12.56 18.58 24.61
N ASN A 412 12.37 17.34 25.07
CA ASN A 412 13.19 16.76 26.14
C ASN A 412 14.69 16.63 25.75
N TYR A 413 14.98 16.65 24.46
CA TYR A 413 16.33 16.51 23.91
C TYR A 413 16.83 17.78 23.20
N LYS A 414 16.13 18.92 23.37
CA LYS A 414 16.46 20.21 22.75
C LYS A 414 17.95 20.55 22.77
N GLN A 415 18.58 20.46 23.94
CA GLN A 415 20.00 20.81 24.11
C GLN A 415 20.94 19.91 23.28
N LEU A 416 20.68 18.59 23.26
CA LEU A 416 21.48 17.64 22.48
C LEU A 416 21.32 17.91 20.98
N ILE A 417 20.08 18.17 20.54
CA ILE A 417 19.77 18.47 19.14
C ILE A 417 20.51 19.75 18.70
N MET A 418 20.41 20.84 19.47
CA MET A 418 21.10 22.09 19.18
C MET A 418 22.63 21.91 19.09
N SER A 419 23.22 21.14 20.01
CA SER A 419 24.66 20.85 20.01
C SER A 419 25.12 20.19 18.71
N VAL A 420 24.38 19.19 18.22
CA VAL A 420 24.70 18.51 16.94
C VAL A 420 24.66 19.51 15.78
N PHE A 421 23.65 20.37 15.70
CA PHE A 421 23.55 21.37 14.63
C PHE A 421 24.69 22.41 14.68
N HIS A 422 25.11 22.84 15.87
CA HIS A 422 26.27 23.71 16.04
C HIS A 422 27.56 23.09 15.50
N GLN A 423 27.77 21.78 15.71
CA GLN A 423 28.93 21.07 15.17
C GLN A 423 28.83 20.89 13.64
N CYS A 424 27.62 20.66 13.13
CA CYS A 424 27.39 20.30 11.73
C CYS A 424 27.34 21.49 10.76
N ILE A 425 27.14 22.72 11.23
CA ILE A 425 26.97 23.90 10.35
C ILE A 425 28.20 24.18 9.48
N GLN A 426 29.38 23.76 9.94
CA GLN A 426 30.65 23.96 9.24
C GLN A 426 30.97 22.87 8.21
N ILE A 427 30.15 21.82 8.10
CA ILE A 427 30.35 20.73 7.14
C ILE A 427 30.22 21.27 5.71
N VAL A 428 31.24 21.02 4.89
CA VAL A 428 31.28 21.41 3.47
C VAL A 428 30.90 20.25 2.53
N ASN A 429 30.97 19.01 3.03
CA ASN A 429 30.64 17.80 2.27
C ASN A 429 29.17 17.78 1.81
N LYS A 430 28.92 17.58 0.51
CA LYS A 430 27.57 17.59 -0.07
C LYS A 430 26.61 16.56 0.55
N ASN A 431 27.05 15.32 0.73
CA ASN A 431 26.19 14.23 1.20
C ASN A 431 25.87 14.35 2.69
N SER A 432 26.87 14.68 3.50
CA SER A 432 26.66 15.00 4.92
C SER A 432 25.80 16.26 5.11
N TYR A 433 26.05 17.32 4.33
CA TYR A 433 25.25 18.55 4.36
C TYR A 433 23.78 18.28 3.97
N ASN A 434 23.53 17.45 2.96
CA ASN A 434 22.17 17.04 2.60
C ASN A 434 21.48 16.29 3.75
N ALA A 435 22.19 15.43 4.49
CA ALA A 435 21.64 14.74 5.66
C ALA A 435 21.29 15.73 6.78
N VAL A 436 22.15 16.72 7.04
CA VAL A 436 21.88 17.81 8.00
C VAL A 436 20.68 18.63 7.55
N ALA A 437 20.60 19.02 6.28
CA ALA A 437 19.46 19.75 5.74
C ALA A 437 18.15 18.95 5.89
N LYS A 438 18.18 17.64 5.63
CA LYS A 438 17.05 16.74 5.88
C LYS A 438 16.68 16.70 7.37
N ALA A 439 17.67 16.69 8.26
CA ALA A 439 17.45 16.77 9.71
C ALA A 439 16.75 18.08 10.11
N VAL A 440 17.17 19.22 9.55
CA VAL A 440 16.51 20.52 9.76
C VAL A 440 15.06 20.47 9.32
N VAL A 441 14.78 20.00 8.10
CA VAL A 441 13.41 19.90 7.58
C VAL A 441 12.56 19.02 8.49
N ASN A 442 13.04 17.82 8.85
CA ASN A 442 12.32 16.90 9.72
C ASN A 442 12.05 17.49 11.11
N LEU A 443 13.01 18.24 11.69
CA LEU A 443 12.84 18.91 12.98
C LEU A 443 11.76 19.98 12.91
N LEU A 444 11.84 20.86 11.92
CA LEU A 444 10.89 21.96 11.76
C LEU A 444 9.48 21.41 11.47
N GLU A 445 9.34 20.42 10.60
CA GLU A 445 8.06 19.76 10.35
C GLU A 445 7.49 19.12 11.62
N SER A 446 8.33 18.46 12.41
CA SER A 446 7.88 17.76 13.64
C SER A 446 7.43 18.71 14.74
N LEU A 447 7.99 19.93 14.80
CA LEU A 447 7.66 20.95 15.81
C LEU A 447 6.57 21.94 15.35
N SER A 448 6.40 22.14 14.04
CA SER A 448 5.52 23.22 13.50
C SER A 448 4.26 22.71 12.80
N CYS A 449 4.21 21.46 12.37
CA CYS A 449 3.05 20.91 11.67
C CYS A 449 2.10 20.15 12.61
N SER A 450 0.81 20.12 12.27
CA SER A 450 -0.15 19.22 12.92
C SER A 450 -0.23 17.88 12.15
N TYR A 451 -0.14 16.76 12.86
CA TYR A 451 -0.14 15.41 12.26
C TYR A 451 -0.72 14.35 13.20
N PRO A 452 -1.18 13.19 12.68
CA PRO A 452 -1.73 12.13 13.52
C PRO A 452 -0.64 11.50 14.40
N VAL A 453 -1.00 11.14 15.64
CA VAL A 453 -0.10 10.49 16.61
C VAL A 453 -0.40 9.01 16.73
N ASP A 454 -1.68 8.65 16.77
CA ASP A 454 -2.13 7.28 16.95
C ASP A 454 -2.61 6.70 15.61
N TYR A 455 -1.95 5.63 15.17
CA TYR A 455 -2.27 4.88 13.96
C TYR A 455 -2.71 3.45 14.28
N ARG A 456 -2.92 3.12 15.56
CA ARG A 456 -3.34 1.78 15.98
C ARG A 456 -4.77 1.53 15.51
N LEU A 457 -5.06 0.27 15.16
CA LEU A 457 -6.41 -0.16 14.80
C LEU A 457 -7.43 0.11 15.92
N PHE A 458 -6.99 -0.06 17.17
CA PHE A 458 -7.79 0.16 18.38
C PHE A 458 -6.90 0.66 19.52
N VAL A 459 -7.50 1.40 20.46
CA VAL A 459 -6.82 1.79 21.70
C VAL A 459 -6.62 0.55 22.54
N ILE A 460 -5.45 -0.08 22.41
CA ILE A 460 -5.04 -1.16 23.30
C ILE A 460 -4.59 -0.51 24.60
N ASN A 461 -5.41 -0.61 25.64
CA ASN A 461 -4.96 -0.34 26.99
C ASN A 461 -4.02 -1.50 27.38
N SER A 462 -2.73 -1.22 27.53
CA SER A 462 -1.71 -2.21 27.92
C SER A 462 -2.01 -2.93 29.24
N ASP A 463 -2.93 -2.37 30.03
CA ASP A 463 -3.28 -2.82 31.38
C ASP A 463 -4.56 -3.65 31.41
N GLU A 464 -5.25 -3.84 30.28
CA GLU A 464 -6.44 -4.69 30.21
C GLU A 464 -6.05 -6.17 30.14
N THR A 465 -6.58 -6.96 31.09
CA THR A 465 -6.37 -8.41 31.10
C THR A 465 -7.14 -9.07 29.95
N PHE A 466 -6.63 -10.22 29.50
CA PHE A 466 -7.30 -11.01 28.46
C PHE A 466 -8.68 -11.53 28.88
N ASP A 467 -9.12 -11.33 30.12
CA ASP A 467 -10.50 -11.60 30.58
C ASP A 467 -11.52 -10.71 29.86
N ASN A 468 -11.21 -9.42 29.68
CA ASN A 468 -12.14 -8.43 29.14
C ASN A 468 -11.86 -8.12 27.66
N PHE A 469 -10.60 -8.23 27.24
CA PHE A 469 -10.16 -7.84 25.92
C PHE A 469 -9.50 -8.99 25.17
N LEU A 470 -9.89 -9.22 23.92
CA LEU A 470 -9.28 -10.25 23.07
C LEU A 470 -8.87 -9.64 21.71
N PRO A 471 -7.57 -9.37 21.50
CA PRO A 471 -7.08 -8.68 20.30
C PRO A 471 -7.47 -9.36 18.97
N ILE A 472 -7.50 -10.69 18.93
CA ILE A 472 -7.77 -11.45 17.69
C ILE A 472 -9.19 -11.23 17.13
N ARG A 473 -10.15 -10.83 17.99
CA ARG A 473 -11.53 -10.51 17.55
C ARG A 473 -11.60 -9.20 16.78
N LEU A 474 -10.62 -8.32 16.98
CA LEU A 474 -10.56 -6.99 16.36
C LEU A 474 -9.88 -7.00 14.99
N TRP A 475 -9.26 -8.11 14.62
CA TRP A 475 -8.58 -8.27 13.34
C TRP A 475 -9.52 -8.04 12.16
N GLY A 476 -9.09 -7.20 11.21
CA GLY A 476 -9.81 -6.93 9.97
C GLY A 476 -11.16 -6.21 10.13
N GLN A 477 -11.52 -5.75 11.34
CA GLN A 477 -12.78 -5.05 11.58
C GLN A 477 -12.83 -3.68 10.88
N TYR A 478 -14.04 -3.29 10.48
CA TYR A 478 -14.32 -1.95 9.98
C TYR A 478 -14.40 -0.97 11.13
N VAL A 479 -13.82 0.20 10.94
CA VAL A 479 -13.93 1.30 11.88
C VAL A 479 -15.08 2.19 11.46
N ASP A 480 -15.98 2.47 12.40
CA ASP A 480 -17.09 3.39 12.23
C ASP A 480 -16.56 4.83 12.24
N ILE A 481 -16.63 5.52 11.10
CA ILE A 481 -16.06 6.87 10.89
C ILE A 481 -16.57 7.86 11.94
N ASP A 482 -17.84 7.74 12.34
CA ASP A 482 -18.48 8.65 13.30
C ASP A 482 -17.98 8.42 14.74
N LYS A 483 -17.34 7.28 15.03
CA LYS A 483 -16.80 6.93 16.35
C LYS A 483 -15.29 7.12 16.45
N VAL A 484 -14.60 7.41 15.36
CA VAL A 484 -13.14 7.61 15.38
C VAL A 484 -12.82 8.92 16.09
N GLN A 485 -11.96 8.84 17.10
CA GLN A 485 -11.39 10.00 17.77
C GLN A 485 -9.89 10.07 17.45
N PRO A 486 -9.52 10.61 16.27
CA PRO A 486 -8.12 10.69 15.88
C PRO A 486 -7.37 11.64 16.81
N GLN A 487 -6.24 11.16 17.34
CA GLN A 487 -5.35 11.98 18.14
C GLN A 487 -4.36 12.69 17.23
N PHE A 488 -4.35 14.02 17.29
CA PHE A 488 -3.42 14.85 16.56
C PHE A 488 -2.40 15.49 17.49
N HIS A 489 -1.16 15.54 17.02
CA HIS A 489 -0.17 16.44 17.56
C HIS A 489 -0.52 17.85 17.09
N ILE A 490 -0.61 18.77 18.04
CA ILE A 490 -0.81 20.20 17.80
C ILE A 490 0.38 20.91 18.43
N PRO A 491 1.15 21.71 17.67
CA PRO A 491 2.27 22.46 18.19
C PRO A 491 1.91 23.31 19.42
N SER A 492 2.63 23.07 20.50
CA SER A 492 2.61 23.83 21.74
C SER A 492 3.46 25.10 21.62
N ILE A 493 3.28 26.03 22.57
CA ILE A 493 4.05 27.28 22.61
C ILE A 493 5.55 26.96 22.77
N ASP A 494 5.92 26.00 23.62
CA ASP A 494 7.31 25.61 23.84
C ASP A 494 7.98 25.04 22.57
N GLU A 495 7.23 24.31 21.74
CA GLU A 495 7.72 23.80 20.45
C GLU A 495 7.91 24.93 19.44
N ILE A 496 6.98 25.87 19.39
CA ILE A 496 7.07 27.04 18.52
C ILE A 496 8.25 27.94 18.94
N ASP A 497 8.45 28.14 20.24
CA ASP A 497 9.59 28.89 20.77
C ASP A 497 10.91 28.20 20.43
N PHE A 498 10.96 26.86 20.47
CA PHE A 498 12.11 26.11 20.01
C PHE A 498 12.36 26.31 18.51
N VAL A 499 11.33 26.35 17.67
CA VAL A 499 11.46 26.67 16.25
C VAL A 499 12.05 28.06 16.04
N TYR A 500 11.56 29.08 16.76
CA TYR A 500 12.11 30.44 16.65
C TYR A 500 13.58 30.49 17.05
N GLU A 501 13.93 29.90 18.20
CA GLU A 501 15.33 29.82 18.64
C GLU A 501 16.23 29.13 17.61
N PHE A 502 15.74 28.04 17.01
CA PHE A 502 16.47 27.31 15.98
C PHE A 502 16.71 28.16 14.72
N VAL A 503 15.66 28.84 14.24
CA VAL A 503 15.71 29.71 13.06
C VAL A 503 16.65 30.90 13.29
N ASP A 504 16.56 31.52 14.46
CA ASP A 504 17.42 32.64 14.84
C ASP A 504 18.90 32.23 14.93
N THR A 505 19.16 31.03 15.44
CA THR A 505 20.52 30.55 15.67
C THR A 505 21.20 30.07 14.39
N PHE A 506 20.49 29.38 13.50
CA PHE A 506 21.11 28.70 12.35
C PHE A 506 20.70 29.25 10.99
N LEU A 507 19.44 29.66 10.80
CA LEU A 507 18.93 30.02 9.48
C LEU A 507 19.20 31.49 9.13
N TYR A 508 18.90 32.43 10.03
CA TYR A 508 19.10 33.85 9.77
C TYR A 508 20.58 34.24 9.53
N PRO A 509 21.57 33.71 10.27
CA PRO A 509 22.98 33.99 10.01
C PRO A 509 23.43 33.53 8.61
N GLU A 510 22.98 32.36 8.18
CA GLU A 510 23.28 31.82 6.84
C GLU A 510 22.59 32.62 5.73
N LEU A 511 21.36 33.07 5.96
CA LEU A 511 20.65 33.95 5.03
C LEU A 511 21.38 35.31 4.88
N ALA A 512 21.87 35.89 5.98
CA ALA A 512 22.68 37.10 5.94
C ALA A 512 23.97 36.90 5.15
N ARG A 513 24.67 35.78 5.37
CA ARG A 513 25.88 35.39 4.63
C ARG A 513 25.62 35.26 3.13
N LEU A 514 24.49 34.68 2.73
CA LEU A 514 24.09 34.57 1.32
C LEU A 514 23.79 35.93 0.69
N ASN A 515 23.10 36.81 1.42
CA ASN A 515 22.82 38.16 0.97
C ASN A 515 24.12 38.96 0.76
N GLU A 516 25.06 38.93 1.71
CA GLU A 516 26.36 39.58 1.57
C GLU A 516 27.17 39.08 0.37
N LYS A 517 27.16 37.76 0.10
CA LYS A 517 27.82 37.20 -1.08
C LYS A 517 27.18 37.65 -2.39
N ARG A 518 25.85 37.84 -2.40
CA ARG A 518 25.11 38.32 -3.58
C ARG A 518 25.46 39.77 -3.92
N PHE A 519 25.75 40.61 -2.92
CA PHE A 519 26.18 42.00 -3.12
C PHE A 519 27.66 42.17 -3.48
N LYS A 520 28.50 41.14 -3.31
CA LYS A 520 29.93 41.17 -3.72
C LYS A 520 30.19 40.68 -5.16
N ASN A 521 29.18 40.09 -5.81
CA ASN A 521 29.25 39.56 -7.18
C ASN A 521 28.46 40.42 -8.19
N VAL A 522 28.05 41.64 -7.81
CA VAL A 522 27.58 42.72 -8.67
C VAL A 522 28.60 43.85 -8.57
#